data_AF-A0A367LWR9-F1
#
_entry.id   AF-A0A367LWR9-F1
#
_cell.length_a   1.000
_cell.length_b   1.000
_cell.length_c   1.000
_cell.angle_alpha   90.00
_cell.angle_beta   90.00
_cell.angle_gamma   90.00
#
_symmetry.space_group_name_H-M   'P 1'
#
loop_
_entity.id
_entity.type
_entity.pdbx_description
1 polymer ?
#
loop_
_entity_poly.entity_id
_entity_poly.type
_entity_poly.pdbx_seq_one_letter_code
_entity_poly.pdbx_strand_id
1 'polypeptide(L)'
;MQNAKLMLTCLAFAGLAALAGCSFPGVYKIDIQQGNVVTQDMIDQLRPGMTRRQVRFIMGNPLIVDTFHANRWDYLYSIQPGGGRRQQERVSRFFNDR
;
A
#
# COMPACT_ATOMS: atom_id res chain seq x y z
N MET A 1 -5.39 16.75 61.76
CA MET A 1 -4.44 17.00 60.65
C MET A 1 -4.27 15.82 59.69
N GLN A 2 -4.49 14.56 60.13
CA GLN A 2 -4.30 13.36 59.30
C GLN A 2 -5.34 13.22 58.17
N ASN A 3 -6.62 13.51 58.45
CA ASN A 3 -7.71 13.38 57.47
C ASN A 3 -7.59 14.40 56.32
N ALA A 4 -7.06 15.59 56.59
CA ALA A 4 -6.79 16.61 55.57
C ALA A 4 -5.65 16.19 54.63
N LYS A 5 -4.60 15.55 55.17
CA LYS A 5 -3.52 14.96 54.35
C LYS A 5 -4.05 13.82 53.48
N LEU A 6 -4.92 12.97 54.03
CA LEU A 6 -5.54 11.85 53.31
C LEU A 6 -6.44 12.34 52.14
N MET A 7 -7.24 13.38 52.38
CA MET A 7 -8.05 13.99 51.31
C MET A 7 -7.21 14.63 50.22
N LEU A 8 -6.12 15.32 50.58
CA LEU A 8 -5.22 15.93 49.61
C LEU A 8 -4.51 14.89 48.73
N THR A 9 -4.11 13.75 49.31
CA THR A 9 -3.53 12.62 48.55
C THR A 9 -4.54 11.95 47.62
N CYS A 10 -5.80 11.78 48.02
CA CYS A 10 -6.84 11.25 47.14
C CYS A 10 -7.13 12.20 45.97
N LEU A 11 -7.15 13.51 46.23
CA LEU A 11 -7.37 14.52 45.19
C LEU A 11 -6.22 14.54 44.17
N ALA A 12 -4.98 14.42 44.64
CA ALA A 12 -3.79 14.33 43.78
C ALA A 12 -3.81 13.05 42.92
N PHE A 13 -4.20 11.92 43.48
CA PHE A 13 -4.28 10.65 42.75
C PHE A 13 -5.40 10.66 41.71
N ALA A 14 -6.56 11.24 42.04
CA ALA A 14 -7.66 11.43 41.09
C ALA A 14 -7.26 12.36 39.92
N GLY A 15 -6.50 13.43 40.20
CA GLY A 15 -5.97 14.32 39.17
C GLY A 15 -4.99 13.63 38.21
N LEU A 16 -4.10 12.77 38.74
CA LEU A 16 -3.15 12.00 37.92
C LEU A 16 -3.85 10.97 37.02
N ALA A 17 -4.88 10.29 37.55
CA ALA A 17 -5.69 9.33 36.78
C ALA A 17 -6.47 10.01 35.64
N ALA A 18 -6.95 11.24 35.85
CA ALA A 18 -7.64 12.01 34.81
C ALA A 18 -6.71 12.40 33.63
N LEU A 19 -5.42 12.62 33.90
CA LEU A 19 -4.41 12.96 32.88
C LEU A 19 -3.90 11.73 32.10
N ALA A 20 -4.04 10.52 32.65
CA ALA A 20 -3.62 9.29 31.99
C ALA A 20 -4.50 8.90 30.78
N GLY A 21 -5.64 9.57 30.57
CA GLY A 21 -6.56 9.33 29.47
C GLY A 21 -6.13 9.90 28.10
N CYS A 22 -5.07 10.71 28.05
CA CYS A 22 -4.52 11.25 26.80
C CYS A 22 -3.63 10.20 26.10
N SER A 23 -4.22 9.06 25.74
CA SER A 23 -3.52 8.07 24.92
C SER A 23 -3.48 8.54 23.46
N PHE A 24 -2.31 8.41 22.85
CA PHE A 24 -1.96 8.91 21.53
C PHE A 24 -2.94 8.39 20.46
N PRO A 25 -3.68 9.25 19.72
CA PRO A 25 -4.78 8.84 18.83
C PRO A 25 -4.34 8.13 17.52
N GLY A 26 -3.08 7.68 17.44
CA GLY A 26 -2.48 7.04 16.27
C GLY A 26 -1.67 8.03 15.41
N VAL A 27 -0.59 7.52 14.80
CA VAL A 27 0.22 8.30 13.84
C VAL A 27 -0.45 8.19 12.48
N TYR A 28 -0.57 9.31 11.77
CA TYR A 28 -0.97 9.29 10.37
C TYR A 28 -0.04 8.40 9.55
N LYS A 29 -0.62 7.48 8.78
CA LYS A 29 0.10 6.63 7.83
C LYS A 29 -0.26 7.09 6.43
N ILE A 30 0.76 7.35 5.62
CA ILE A 30 0.58 7.68 4.20
C ILE A 30 0.12 6.47 3.40
N ASP A 31 -0.58 6.74 2.30
CA ASP A 31 -0.91 5.72 1.31
C ASP A 31 0.34 5.29 0.56
N ILE A 32 0.52 3.97 0.39
CA ILE A 32 1.66 3.40 -0.31
C ILE A 32 1.15 2.77 -1.60
N GLN A 33 1.54 3.36 -2.73
CA GLN A 33 1.32 2.80 -4.07
C GLN A 33 2.62 2.19 -4.59
N GLN A 34 2.56 0.97 -5.12
CA GLN A 34 3.73 0.28 -5.66
C GLN A 34 3.38 -0.44 -6.95
N GLY A 35 4.30 -0.44 -7.91
CA GLY A 35 4.17 -1.23 -9.13
C GLY A 35 3.85 -0.45 -10.39
N ASN A 36 3.34 -1.15 -11.39
CA ASN A 36 2.95 -0.62 -12.69
C ASN A 36 1.46 -0.27 -12.71
N VAL A 37 1.12 1.00 -12.85
CA VAL A 37 -0.26 1.41 -13.10
C VAL A 37 -0.63 1.00 -14.52
N VAL A 38 -1.65 0.16 -14.66
CA VAL A 38 -2.20 -0.28 -15.95
C VAL A 38 -3.63 0.21 -16.03
N THR A 39 -3.92 1.05 -17.02
CA THR A 39 -5.29 1.53 -17.27
C THR A 39 -5.97 0.69 -18.34
N GLN A 40 -7.30 0.73 -18.36
CA GLN A 40 -8.07 0.05 -19.40
C GLN A 40 -7.73 0.58 -20.80
N ASP A 41 -7.51 1.89 -20.95
CA ASP A 41 -7.11 2.49 -22.23
C ASP A 41 -5.78 1.94 -22.76
N MET A 42 -4.83 1.62 -21.87
CA MET A 42 -3.57 0.98 -22.26
C MET A 42 -3.80 -0.45 -22.76
N ILE A 43 -4.70 -1.18 -22.10
CA ILE A 43 -5.08 -2.55 -22.50
C ILE A 43 -5.79 -2.54 -23.85
N ASP A 44 -6.71 -1.61 -24.07
CA ASP A 44 -7.52 -1.51 -25.30
C ASP A 44 -6.67 -1.16 -26.53
N GLN A 45 -5.53 -0.49 -26.32
CA GLN A 45 -4.54 -0.25 -27.37
C GLN A 45 -3.78 -1.51 -27.77
N LEU A 46 -3.74 -2.54 -26.93
CA LEU A 46 -3.01 -3.77 -27.23
C LEU A 46 -3.72 -4.58 -28.30
N ARG A 47 -2.94 -5.09 -29.26
CA ARG A 47 -3.42 -6.01 -30.30
C ARG A 47 -2.60 -7.31 -30.29
N PRO A 48 -3.20 -8.45 -30.65
CA PRO A 48 -2.44 -9.68 -30.92
C PRO A 48 -1.37 -9.42 -31.98
N GLY A 49 -0.21 -10.07 -31.84
CA GLY A 49 0.92 -9.94 -32.78
C GLY A 49 1.83 -8.72 -32.55
N MET A 50 1.54 -7.85 -31.58
CA MET A 50 2.45 -6.76 -31.21
C MET A 50 3.79 -7.28 -30.68
N THR A 51 4.87 -6.66 -31.13
CA THR A 51 6.23 -6.93 -30.64
C THR A 51 6.40 -6.46 -29.19
N ARG A 52 7.32 -7.08 -28.44
CA ARG A 52 7.70 -6.68 -27.07
C ARG A 52 7.99 -5.18 -26.95
N ARG A 53 8.64 -4.60 -27.96
CA ARG A 53 8.95 -3.16 -28.02
C ARG A 53 7.69 -2.29 -28.12
N GLN A 54 6.72 -2.68 -28.95
CA GLN A 54 5.43 -1.97 -29.06
C GLN A 54 4.62 -2.07 -27.77
N VAL A 55 4.59 -3.25 -27.16
CA VAL A 55 3.89 -3.44 -25.88
C VAL A 55 4.51 -2.59 -24.79
N ARG A 56 5.84 -2.52 -24.72
CA ARG A 56 6.56 -1.64 -23.78
C ARG A 56 6.29 -0.15 -24.00
N PHE A 57 6.08 0.26 -25.25
CA PHE A 57 5.74 1.65 -25.55
C PHE A 57 4.36 2.04 -24.99
N ILE A 58 3.40 1.10 -25.04
CA ILE A 58 2.03 1.33 -24.54
C ILE A 58 1.97 1.15 -23.01
N MET A 59 2.49 0.03 -22.51
CA MET A 59 2.30 -0.43 -21.14
C MET A 59 3.45 -0.04 -20.19
N GLY A 60 4.54 0.50 -20.73
CA GLY A 60 5.79 0.71 -19.99
C GLY A 60 6.58 -0.58 -19.76
N ASN A 61 7.67 -0.44 -19.01
CA ASN A 61 8.49 -1.57 -18.56
C ASN A 61 7.82 -2.28 -17.37
N PRO A 62 7.69 -3.62 -17.40
CA PRO A 62 7.28 -4.36 -16.21
C PRO A 62 8.31 -4.15 -15.10
N LEU A 63 7.84 -3.96 -13.87
CA LEU A 63 8.71 -3.77 -12.70
C LEU A 63 9.55 -5.03 -12.42
N ILE A 64 9.00 -6.20 -12.74
CA ILE A 64 9.64 -7.50 -12.51
C ILE A 64 9.70 -8.25 -13.84
N VAL A 65 10.91 -8.62 -14.24
CA VAL A 65 11.14 -9.52 -15.37
C VAL A 65 11.55 -10.87 -14.81
N ASP A 66 10.68 -11.87 -14.96
CA ASP A 66 10.94 -13.24 -14.55
C ASP A 66 12.03 -13.86 -15.45
N THR A 67 13.19 -14.17 -14.87
CA THR A 67 14.33 -14.73 -15.62
C THR A 67 14.07 -16.15 -16.12
N PHE A 68 13.17 -16.89 -15.46
CA PHE A 68 12.80 -18.26 -15.86
C PHE A 68 11.70 -18.27 -16.92
N HIS A 69 10.91 -17.20 -17.01
CA HIS A 69 9.82 -17.05 -17.97
C HIS A 69 10.04 -15.84 -18.86
N ALA A 70 11.04 -15.89 -19.73
CA ALA A 70 11.38 -14.80 -20.65
C ALA A 70 10.21 -14.37 -21.56
N ASN A 71 9.21 -15.24 -21.75
CA ASN A 71 8.03 -15.03 -22.59
C ASN A 71 6.79 -14.56 -21.82
N ARG A 72 6.90 -14.32 -20.50
CA ARG A 72 5.82 -13.78 -19.67
C ARG A 72 6.25 -12.47 -19.05
N TRP A 73 5.47 -11.42 -19.25
CA TRP A 73 5.64 -10.16 -18.51
C TRP A 73 4.46 -9.97 -17.55
N ASP A 74 4.78 -9.66 -16.30
CA ASP A 74 3.79 -9.36 -15.27
C ASP A 74 3.85 -7.88 -14.89
N TYR A 75 2.71 -7.23 -14.98
CA TYR A 75 2.47 -5.88 -14.48
C TYR A 75 1.71 -6.00 -13.17
N LEU A 76 2.41 -5.73 -12.07
CA LEU A 76 1.85 -5.80 -10.73
C LEU A 76 1.58 -4.39 -10.23
N TYR A 77 0.37 -4.12 -9.76
CA TYR A 77 0.01 -2.89 -9.05
C TYR A 77 -0.45 -3.24 -7.64
N SER A 78 -0.08 -2.43 -6.66
CA SER A 78 -0.62 -2.54 -5.31
C SER A 78 -0.84 -1.17 -4.70
N ILE A 79 -1.93 -1.06 -3.95
CA ILE A 79 -2.26 0.12 -3.16
C ILE A 79 -2.56 -0.32 -1.73
N GLN A 80 -1.89 0.33 -0.79
CA GLN A 80 -2.13 0.16 0.63
C GLN A 80 -2.53 1.52 1.22
N PRO A 81 -3.84 1.75 1.43
CA PRO A 81 -4.31 2.94 2.13
C PRO A 81 -3.75 2.97 3.55
N GLY A 82 -3.50 4.16 4.10
CA GLY A 82 -2.86 4.39 5.41
C GLY A 82 -3.35 3.47 6.53
N GLY A 83 -2.58 2.40 6.83
CA GLY A 83 -2.95 1.41 7.86
C GLY A 83 -4.08 0.43 7.48
N GLY A 84 -4.65 0.55 6.29
CA GLY A 84 -5.66 -0.35 5.73
C GLY A 84 -5.08 -1.61 5.10
N ARG A 85 -5.97 -2.45 4.56
CA ARG A 85 -5.59 -3.67 3.84
C ARG A 85 -4.99 -3.32 2.48
N ARG A 86 -3.86 -3.97 2.16
CA ARG A 86 -3.25 -3.90 0.83
C ARG A 86 -4.18 -4.56 -0.20
N GLN A 87 -4.41 -3.86 -1.29
CA GLN A 87 -5.06 -4.36 -2.50
C GLN A 87 -4.00 -4.53 -3.58
N GLN A 88 -4.17 -5.54 -4.42
CA GLN A 88 -3.19 -5.89 -5.45
C GLN A 88 -3.89 -6.36 -6.71
N GLU A 89 -3.42 -5.85 -7.84
CA GLU A 89 -3.88 -6.15 -9.18
C GLU A 89 -2.71 -6.67 -9.99
N ARG A 90 -2.97 -7.65 -10.86
CA ARG A 90 -1.94 -8.25 -11.71
C ARG A 90 -2.47 -8.45 -13.11
N VAL A 91 -1.72 -7.94 -14.09
CA VAL A 91 -1.92 -8.21 -15.50
C VAL A 91 -0.73 -8.99 -16.03
N SER A 92 -0.99 -10.19 -16.54
CA SER A 92 0.04 -11.06 -17.13
C SER A 92 -0.10 -11.10 -18.64
N ARG A 93 0.98 -10.77 -19.35
CA ARG A 93 1.06 -10.83 -20.81
C ARG A 93 1.97 -11.97 -21.22
N PHE A 94 1.46 -12.82 -22.12
CA PHE A 94 2.21 -13.92 -22.70
C PHE A 94 2.62 -13.58 -24.13
N PHE A 95 3.89 -13.84 -24.45
CA PHE A 95 4.47 -13.68 -25.77
C PHE A 95 4.70 -15.07 -26.36
N ASN A 96 4.23 -15.27 -27.58
CA ASN A 96 4.58 -16.45 -28.36
C ASN A 96 5.79 -16.07 -29.22
N ASP A 97 6.98 -16.30 -28.70
CA ASP A 97 8.19 -16.30 -29.51
C ASP A 97 8.13 -17.58 -30.38
N ARG A 98 7.71 -17.43 -31.64
CA ARG A 98 7.93 -18.44 -32.68
C ARG A 98 9.24 -18.12 -33.40
#